data_AF-A0A914L1E8-F1
#
_entry.id   AF-A0A914L1E8-F1
#
_cell.length_a   1.000
_cell.length_b   1.000
_cell.length_c   1.000
_cell.angle_alpha   90.00
_cell.angle_beta   90.00
_cell.angle_gamma   90.00
#
_symmetry.space_group_name_H-M   'P 1'
#
loop_
_entity.id
_entity.type
_entity.pdbx_description
1 polymer ?
#
loop_
_entity_poly.entity_id
_entity_poly.type
_entity_poly.pdbx_seq_one_letter_code
_entity_poly.pdbx_strand_id
1 'polypeptide(L)'
;MSLIFPTFLLFLFSLITFTLADSALKNRCYSCASENMKEDFISRDRGPPGRVKEPKLYDSMCDLDSWLIRDKSSVDCNGPCFKWQQILNNSGVLSYSTIRDCYERLFDQANNRPTPSSSIPNYTTQCKHSIRELNCLDKTSVEEHTCFCSGDFCNFAKREEFKNSVVIYFAIMFILKIIFIN
;
A
#
# COMPACT_ATOMS: atom_id res chain seq x y z
N MET A 1 46.66 16.92 -1.71
CA MET A 1 46.28 16.00 -0.61
C MET A 1 45.18 16.65 0.22
N SER A 2 44.07 17.05 -0.39
CA SER A 2 42.93 16.22 -0.86
C SER A 2 42.08 15.68 0.30
N LEU A 3 41.39 16.60 0.99
CA LEU A 3 40.26 16.37 1.93
C LEU A 3 39.05 15.62 1.32
N ILE A 4 39.16 15.21 0.06
CA ILE A 4 38.17 14.47 -0.72
C ILE A 4 38.09 13.00 -0.25
N PHE A 5 39.18 12.44 0.24
CA PHE A 5 39.26 11.03 0.64
C PHE A 5 38.44 10.68 1.90
N PRO A 6 38.51 11.44 3.02
CA PRO A 6 37.74 11.11 4.23
C PRO A 6 36.23 11.38 4.08
N THR A 7 35.85 12.36 3.27
CA THR A 7 34.44 12.68 3.00
C THR A 7 33.77 11.63 2.12
N PHE A 8 34.49 11.08 1.14
CA PHE A 8 34.00 9.98 0.31
C PHE A 8 33.82 8.67 1.12
N LEU A 9 34.74 8.38 2.05
CA LEU A 9 34.64 7.21 2.93
C LEU A 9 33.44 7.29 3.89
N LEU A 10 33.17 8.46 4.46
CA LEU A 10 31.99 8.68 5.32
C LEU A 10 30.67 8.55 4.53
N PHE A 11 30.66 8.99 3.27
CA PHE A 11 29.50 8.83 2.40
C PHE A 11 29.26 7.36 2.04
N LEU A 12 30.32 6.60 1.73
CA LEU A 12 30.24 5.16 1.51
C LEU A 12 29.80 4.39 2.76
N PHE A 13 30.29 4.78 3.95
CA PHE A 13 29.89 4.14 5.20
C PHE A 13 28.41 4.39 5.53
N SER A 14 27.92 5.60 5.29
CA SER A 14 26.49 5.94 5.37
C SER A 14 25.65 5.07 4.43
N LEU A 15 26.06 4.95 3.15
CA LEU A 15 25.40 4.09 2.16
C LEU A 15 25.36 2.62 2.59
N ILE A 16 26.44 2.09 3.17
CA ILE A 16 26.51 0.68 3.62
C ILE A 16 25.63 0.45 4.87
N THR A 17 25.53 1.43 5.78
CA THR A 17 24.62 1.30 6.93
C THR A 17 23.14 1.35 6.52
N PHE A 18 22.81 2.01 5.41
CA PHE A 18 21.45 1.98 4.85
C PHE A 18 21.10 0.64 4.19
N THR A 19 22.08 -0.18 3.76
CA THR A 19 21.82 -1.43 3.02
C THR A 19 21.77 -2.69 3.88
N LEU A 20 22.16 -2.63 5.17
CA LEU A 20 22.32 -3.82 6.02
C LEU A 20 21.21 -4.01 7.07
N ALA A 21 20.15 -3.21 7.05
CA ALA A 21 18.97 -3.44 7.90
C ALA A 21 17.99 -4.42 7.24
N ASP A 22 18.40 -5.67 7.04
CA ASP A 22 17.51 -6.75 6.61
C ASP A 22 17.38 -7.77 7.76
N SER A 23 16.75 -7.33 8.84
CA SER A 23 16.16 -8.25 9.80
C SER A 23 14.83 -8.71 9.23
N ALA A 24 14.56 -10.01 9.29
CA ALA A 24 13.31 -10.63 8.90
C ALA A 24 12.10 -9.88 9.50
N LEU A 25 11.60 -8.89 8.77
CA LEU A 25 10.58 -7.98 9.26
C LEU A 25 9.25 -8.70 9.12
N LYS A 26 8.64 -9.11 10.24
CA LYS A 26 7.22 -9.42 10.25
C LYS A 26 6.49 -8.20 9.68
N ASN A 27 5.81 -8.38 8.55
CA ASN A 27 5.08 -7.31 7.92
C ASN A 27 3.85 -7.02 8.78
N ARG A 28 3.80 -5.85 9.42
CA ARG A 28 2.55 -5.40 10.05
C ARG A 28 1.64 -4.84 8.97
N CYS A 29 0.39 -5.23 8.94
CA CYS A 29 -0.59 -4.66 8.02
C CYS A 29 -1.75 -4.03 8.79
N TYR A 30 -2.45 -3.10 8.14
CA TYR A 30 -3.80 -2.74 8.57
C TYR A 30 -4.73 -3.93 8.30
N SER A 31 -5.50 -4.32 9.31
CA SER A 31 -6.63 -5.24 9.23
C SER A 31 -7.91 -4.48 9.59
N CYS A 32 -8.57 -3.94 8.57
CA CYS A 32 -9.81 -3.19 8.71
C CYS A 32 -10.73 -3.37 7.50
N ALA A 33 -12.02 -3.16 7.70
CA ALA A 33 -12.94 -2.88 6.60
C ALA A 33 -13.82 -1.68 6.90
N SER A 34 -14.44 -1.09 5.88
CA SER A 34 -15.44 -0.04 6.06
C SER A 34 -16.64 -0.55 6.85
N GLU A 35 -17.27 0.32 7.65
CA GLU A 35 -18.44 -0.07 8.46
C GLU A 35 -19.57 -0.65 7.61
N ASN A 36 -19.75 -0.13 6.39
CA ASN A 36 -20.74 -0.62 5.44
C ASN A 36 -20.49 -2.06 4.94
N MET A 37 -19.35 -2.68 5.25
CA MET A 37 -19.02 -4.08 4.89
C MET A 37 -19.25 -5.09 6.01
N LYS A 38 -19.69 -4.64 7.19
CA LYS A 38 -19.82 -5.46 8.39
C LYS A 38 -20.84 -6.59 8.27
N GLU A 39 -21.99 -6.29 7.68
CA GLU A 39 -23.04 -7.28 7.47
C GLU A 39 -22.63 -8.26 6.37
N ASP A 40 -22.71 -9.56 6.66
CA ASP A 40 -22.43 -10.65 5.73
C ASP A 40 -21.03 -10.58 5.08
N PHE A 41 -20.03 -10.02 5.76
CA PHE A 41 -18.72 -9.75 5.16
C PHE A 41 -18.14 -10.94 4.41
N ILE A 42 -18.24 -12.15 4.96
CA ILE A 42 -17.71 -13.38 4.33
C ILE A 42 -18.49 -13.77 3.07
N SER A 43 -19.82 -13.75 3.13
CA SER A 43 -20.71 -14.25 2.07
C SER A 43 -21.13 -13.18 1.07
N ARG A 44 -20.82 -11.92 1.31
CA ARG A 44 -21.23 -10.79 0.47
C ARG A 44 -20.55 -10.86 -0.90
N ASP A 45 -21.33 -10.62 -1.96
CA ASP A 45 -20.83 -10.61 -3.34
C ASP A 45 -20.00 -9.36 -3.68
N ARG A 46 -20.15 -8.29 -2.89
CA ARG A 46 -19.37 -7.06 -3.06
C ARG A 46 -17.92 -7.27 -2.59
N GLY A 47 -16.98 -6.95 -3.47
CA GLY A 47 -15.55 -7.00 -3.23
C GLY A 47 -14.92 -8.34 -3.60
N PRO A 48 -13.68 -8.61 -3.17
CA PRO A 48 -12.95 -9.80 -3.56
C PRO A 48 -13.65 -11.05 -3.00
N PRO A 49 -13.93 -12.06 -3.84
CA PRO A 49 -14.59 -13.28 -3.40
C PRO A 49 -13.64 -14.18 -2.59
N GLY A 50 -14.23 -15.16 -1.90
CA GLY A 50 -13.47 -16.19 -1.18
C GLY A 50 -12.84 -15.68 0.12
N ARG A 51 -13.42 -14.67 0.76
CA ARG A 51 -13.02 -14.26 2.11
C ARG A 51 -13.31 -15.38 3.09
N VAL A 52 -12.40 -15.64 4.02
CA VAL A 52 -12.56 -16.70 5.04
C VAL A 52 -12.45 -16.21 6.47
N LYS A 53 -12.06 -14.95 6.67
CA LYS A 53 -11.89 -14.35 7.99
C LYS A 53 -12.28 -12.89 8.01
N GLU A 54 -12.87 -12.48 9.12
CA GLU A 54 -13.21 -11.10 9.40
C GLU A 54 -11.96 -10.25 9.67
N PRO A 55 -11.99 -8.95 9.30
CA PRO A 55 -10.95 -8.00 9.68
C PRO A 55 -10.98 -7.76 11.20
N LYS A 56 -9.89 -7.19 11.73
CA LYS A 56 -9.77 -6.86 13.15
C LYS A 56 -10.73 -5.74 13.59
N LEU A 57 -11.07 -4.84 12.67
CA LEU A 57 -11.90 -3.67 12.95
C LEU A 57 -12.78 -3.31 11.74
N TYR A 58 -14.00 -2.87 12.02
CA TYR A 58 -14.81 -2.11 11.06
C TYR A 58 -14.81 -0.65 11.49
N ASP A 59 -14.48 0.25 10.55
CA ASP A 59 -14.43 1.69 10.81
C ASP A 59 -14.46 2.47 9.49
N SER A 60 -15.15 3.62 9.45
CA SER A 60 -15.11 4.56 8.31
C SER A 60 -13.72 5.12 8.03
N MET A 61 -12.87 5.23 9.06
CA MET A 61 -11.48 5.67 8.91
C MET A 61 -10.63 4.66 8.15
N CYS A 62 -11.12 3.42 7.97
CA CYS A 62 -10.48 2.48 7.07
C CYS A 62 -10.39 3.12 5.67
N ASP A 63 -11.40 3.79 5.14
CA ASP A 63 -11.38 4.24 3.74
C ASP A 63 -10.22 5.17 3.37
N LEU A 64 -9.97 6.19 4.18
CA LEU A 64 -9.09 7.31 3.83
C LEU A 64 -7.97 7.56 4.85
N ASP A 65 -8.25 7.39 6.13
CA ASP A 65 -7.40 7.87 7.24
C ASP A 65 -7.01 6.74 8.19
N SER A 66 -6.64 5.60 7.61
CA SER A 66 -6.35 4.37 8.38
C SER A 66 -5.23 4.53 9.43
N TRP A 67 -4.39 5.57 9.32
CA TRP A 67 -3.40 5.92 10.33
C TRP A 67 -4.02 6.18 11.71
N LEU A 68 -5.25 6.72 11.78
CA LEU A 68 -5.99 6.98 13.02
C LEU A 68 -6.37 5.69 13.76
N ILE A 69 -6.50 4.58 13.02
CA ILE A 69 -6.91 3.29 13.57
C ILE A 69 -5.73 2.30 13.62
N ARG A 70 -4.49 2.76 13.43
CA ARG A 70 -3.31 1.91 13.31
C ARG A 70 -3.17 0.92 14.47
N ASP A 71 -3.20 1.40 15.70
CA ASP A 71 -3.02 0.54 16.87
C ASP A 71 -4.14 -0.49 17.01
N LYS A 72 -5.38 -0.06 16.73
CA LYS A 72 -6.56 -0.92 16.82
C LYS A 72 -6.65 -1.95 15.70
N SER A 73 -6.16 -1.61 14.50
CA SER A 73 -6.25 -2.45 13.29
C SER A 73 -4.96 -3.20 12.93
N SER A 74 -3.86 -3.00 13.67
CA SER A 74 -2.59 -3.67 13.37
C SER A 74 -2.65 -5.20 13.57
N VAL A 75 -2.12 -5.94 12.60
CA VAL A 75 -1.88 -7.38 12.65
C VAL A 75 -0.50 -7.72 12.09
N ASP A 76 0.14 -8.75 12.65
CA ASP A 76 1.38 -9.33 12.10
C ASP A 76 1.04 -10.32 10.98
N CYS A 77 1.75 -10.23 9.86
CA CYS A 77 1.59 -11.08 8.69
C CYS A 77 2.88 -11.80 8.32
N ASN A 78 2.75 -13.06 7.88
CA ASN A 78 3.83 -13.85 7.28
C ASN A 78 3.87 -13.72 5.74
N GLY A 79 2.94 -12.94 5.17
CA GLY A 79 2.81 -12.70 3.74
C GLY A 79 2.56 -11.22 3.40
N PRO A 80 2.13 -10.93 2.16
CA PRO A 80 1.89 -9.56 1.73
C PRO A 80 0.65 -8.96 2.40
N CYS A 81 0.68 -7.64 2.58
CA CYS A 81 -0.52 -6.89 2.90
C CYS A 81 -1.41 -6.78 1.66
N PHE A 82 -2.72 -6.80 1.89
CA PHE A 82 -3.76 -6.66 0.89
C PHE A 82 -4.55 -5.37 1.14
N LYS A 83 -4.96 -4.71 0.05
CA LYS A 83 -5.96 -3.63 0.04
C LYS A 83 -6.88 -3.83 -1.16
N TRP A 84 -8.17 -3.94 -0.92
CA TRP A 84 -9.20 -3.70 -1.93
C TRP A 84 -9.94 -2.40 -1.58
N GLN A 85 -10.21 -1.58 -2.58
CA GLN A 85 -10.98 -0.35 -2.42
C GLN A 85 -11.87 -0.14 -3.63
N GLN A 86 -13.16 0.05 -3.38
CA GLN A 86 -14.13 0.45 -4.38
C GLN A 86 -14.58 1.89 -4.10
N ILE A 87 -14.59 2.70 -5.13
CA ILE A 87 -15.04 4.08 -5.14
C ILE A 87 -16.26 4.16 -6.05
N LEU A 88 -17.43 4.45 -5.48
CA LEU A 88 -18.64 4.72 -6.23
C LEU A 88 -18.78 6.24 -6.35
N ASN A 89 -18.71 6.73 -7.58
CA ASN A 89 -18.99 8.10 -7.92
C ASN A 89 -20.44 8.20 -8.42
N ASN A 90 -21.30 8.82 -7.61
CA ASN A 90 -22.68 9.11 -7.98
C ASN A 90 -22.81 10.60 -8.29
N SER A 91 -22.67 10.98 -9.56
CA SER A 91 -22.80 12.37 -10.03
C SER A 91 -21.92 13.38 -9.27
N GLY A 92 -20.69 12.97 -8.90
CA GLY A 92 -19.72 13.79 -8.16
C GLY A 92 -19.65 13.52 -6.66
N VAL A 93 -20.60 12.76 -6.11
CA VAL A 93 -20.56 12.34 -4.70
C VAL A 93 -19.84 11.00 -4.60
N LEU A 94 -18.71 10.97 -3.91
CA LEU A 94 -17.89 9.77 -3.74
C LEU A 94 -18.30 9.01 -2.48
N SER A 95 -18.44 7.70 -2.61
CA SER A 95 -18.56 6.77 -1.49
C SER A 95 -17.53 5.67 -1.62
N TYR A 96 -17.02 5.23 -0.48
CA TYR A 96 -15.91 4.30 -0.40
C TYR A 96 -16.35 2.99 0.26
N SER A 97 -15.71 1.92 -0.16
CA SER A 97 -15.76 0.63 0.53
C SER A 97 -14.38 0.01 0.41
N THR A 98 -13.78 -0.29 1.55
CA THR A 98 -12.39 -0.69 1.64
C THR A 98 -12.24 -1.92 2.50
N ILE A 99 -11.32 -2.80 2.12
CA ILE A 99 -10.90 -3.97 2.87
C ILE A 99 -9.37 -3.96 2.90
N ARG A 100 -8.79 -4.13 4.08
CA ARG A 100 -7.36 -4.28 4.31
C ARG A 100 -7.13 -5.44 5.26
N ASP A 101 -6.17 -6.32 4.95
CA ASP A 101 -5.69 -7.34 5.88
C ASP A 101 -4.36 -7.93 5.37
N CYS A 102 -3.79 -8.90 6.08
CA CYS A 102 -2.87 -9.86 5.48
C CYS A 102 -3.61 -10.72 4.45
N TYR A 103 -3.01 -10.91 3.28
CA TYR A 103 -3.60 -11.74 2.23
C TYR A 103 -3.95 -13.16 2.72
N GLU A 104 -3.02 -13.80 3.41
CA GLU A 104 -3.15 -15.17 3.94
C GLU A 104 -4.22 -15.33 5.04
N ARG A 105 -4.56 -14.23 5.75
CA ARG A 105 -5.62 -14.25 6.77
C ARG A 105 -6.98 -14.13 6.13
N LEU A 106 -7.08 -13.22 5.15
CA LEU A 106 -8.34 -12.91 4.49
C LEU A 106 -8.73 -14.00 3.49
N PHE A 107 -7.75 -14.65 2.88
CA PHE A 107 -7.95 -15.67 1.85
C PHE A 107 -7.16 -16.97 2.14
N ASP A 108 -7.85 -18.07 2.40
CA ASP A 108 -7.42 -19.45 2.10
C ASP A 108 -6.85 -19.65 0.66
N GLN A 109 -5.65 -20.20 0.56
CA GLN A 109 -4.87 -20.26 -0.68
C GLN A 109 -5.33 -21.35 -1.65
N ALA A 110 -6.30 -22.20 -1.27
CA ALA A 110 -6.74 -23.33 -2.09
C ALA A 110 -7.75 -22.99 -3.21
N ASN A 111 -8.33 -21.78 -3.24
CA ASN A 111 -9.61 -21.54 -3.92
C ASN A 111 -9.60 -20.32 -4.88
N ASN A 112 -8.87 -20.39 -6.00
CA ASN A 112 -8.91 -19.42 -7.12
C ASN A 112 -9.09 -17.94 -6.70
N ARG A 113 -8.28 -17.50 -5.76
CA ARG A 113 -8.34 -16.16 -5.14
C ARG A 113 -7.66 -15.12 -6.03
N PRO A 114 -7.87 -13.80 -5.79
CA PRO A 114 -7.05 -12.76 -6.39
C PRO A 114 -5.59 -12.99 -6.02
N THR A 115 -4.84 -13.63 -6.90
CA THR A 115 -3.44 -13.93 -6.65
C THR A 115 -2.59 -12.72 -6.99
N PRO A 116 -1.59 -12.38 -6.15
CA PRO A 116 -0.54 -11.49 -6.59
C PRO A 116 0.13 -12.09 -7.82
N SER A 117 0.52 -11.25 -8.79
CA SER A 117 1.33 -11.72 -9.92
C SER A 117 2.61 -12.30 -9.35
N SER A 118 2.92 -13.54 -9.77
CA SER A 118 4.04 -14.36 -9.30
C SER A 118 5.27 -13.52 -8.93
N SER A 119 5.66 -13.63 -7.65
CA SER A 119 6.65 -12.82 -6.92
C SER A 119 6.35 -11.31 -6.90
N ILE A 120 5.88 -10.80 -5.76
CA ILE A 120 6.02 -9.37 -5.43
C ILE A 120 7.47 -9.19 -4.96
N PRO A 121 8.35 -8.51 -5.71
CA PRO A 121 9.65 -8.13 -5.18
C PRO A 121 9.48 -7.38 -3.85
N ASN A 122 10.39 -7.60 -2.90
CA ASN A 122 10.42 -6.83 -1.65
C ASN A 122 10.29 -5.34 -1.96
N TYR A 123 9.42 -4.65 -1.19
CA TYR A 123 9.13 -3.21 -1.31
C TYR A 123 8.37 -2.75 -2.57
N THR A 124 7.84 -3.66 -3.40
CA THR A 124 7.01 -3.27 -4.55
C THR A 124 5.52 -3.44 -4.26
N THR A 125 4.71 -2.53 -4.80
CA THR A 125 3.25 -2.59 -4.73
C THR A 125 2.70 -3.00 -6.10
N GLN A 126 1.92 -4.07 -6.15
CA GLN A 126 1.20 -4.49 -7.35
C GLN A 126 -0.27 -4.11 -7.21
N CYS A 127 -0.78 -3.25 -8.09
CA CYS A 127 -2.18 -2.83 -8.09
C CYS A 127 -2.85 -3.12 -9.43
N LYS A 128 -4.03 -3.74 -9.37
CA LYS A 128 -4.99 -3.77 -10.47
C LYS A 128 -6.00 -2.64 -10.28
N HIS A 129 -6.37 -2.01 -11.38
CA HIS A 129 -7.30 -0.90 -11.41
C HIS A 129 -8.31 -1.11 -12.53
N SER A 130 -9.60 -0.91 -12.23
CA SER A 130 -10.67 -0.98 -13.21
C SER A 130 -11.72 0.08 -12.93
N ILE A 131 -12.26 0.68 -14.00
CA ILE A 131 -13.37 1.62 -13.93
C ILE A 131 -14.50 1.06 -14.79
N ARG A 132 -15.73 1.09 -14.28
CA ARG A 132 -16.93 0.70 -15.01
C ARG A 132 -18.06 1.69 -14.77
N GLU A 133 -18.71 2.12 -15.83
CA GLU A 133 -19.94 2.90 -15.74
C GLU A 133 -21.13 1.98 -15.40
N LEU A 134 -22.10 2.52 -14.65
CA LEU A 134 -23.31 1.78 -14.31
C LEU A 134 -24.44 2.15 -15.28
N ASN A 135 -24.75 1.24 -16.19
CA ASN A 135 -25.81 1.45 -17.20
C ASN A 135 -27.20 1.74 -16.60
N CYS A 136 -27.43 1.39 -15.33
CA CYS A 136 -28.70 1.62 -14.64
C CYS A 136 -28.82 3.00 -13.98
N LEU A 137 -27.73 3.77 -13.87
CA LEU A 137 -27.70 5.07 -13.21
C LEU A 137 -26.85 6.05 -14.02
N ASP A 138 -27.48 7.10 -14.53
CA ASP A 138 -26.78 8.12 -15.32
C ASP A 138 -25.67 8.79 -14.49
N LYS A 139 -24.55 9.12 -15.14
CA LYS A 139 -23.36 9.76 -14.53
C LYS A 139 -22.83 9.05 -13.28
N THR A 140 -22.97 7.72 -13.23
CA THR A 140 -22.49 6.91 -12.12
C THR A 140 -21.39 5.96 -12.58
N SER A 141 -20.26 5.95 -11.87
CA SER A 141 -19.15 5.05 -12.13
C SER A 141 -18.67 4.35 -10.88
N VAL A 142 -18.15 3.14 -11.07
CA VAL A 142 -17.51 2.33 -10.05
C VAL A 142 -16.06 2.15 -10.45
N GLU A 143 -15.17 2.62 -9.59
CA GLU A 143 -13.74 2.42 -9.69
C GLU A 143 -13.30 1.41 -8.63
N GLU A 144 -12.48 0.43 -9.01
CA GLU A 144 -11.98 -0.60 -8.11
C GLU A 144 -10.46 -0.69 -8.18
N HIS A 145 -9.85 -0.75 -7.01
CA HIS A 145 -8.41 -0.99 -6.83
C HIS A 145 -8.21 -2.25 -6.01
N THR A 146 -7.35 -3.14 -6.49
CA THR A 146 -6.89 -4.31 -5.74
C THR A 146 -5.37 -4.29 -5.70
N CYS A 147 -4.80 -4.10 -4.52
CA CYS A 147 -3.38 -3.90 -4.30
C CYS A 147 -2.79 -4.92 -3.33
N PHE A 148 -1.56 -5.33 -3.61
CA PHE A 148 -0.72 -6.15 -2.77
C PHE A 148 0.61 -5.43 -2.56
N CYS A 149 1.17 -5.49 -1.36
CA CYS A 149 2.45 -4.88 -1.05
C CYS A 149 3.17 -5.64 0.07
N SER A 150 4.47 -5.40 0.20
CA SER A 150 5.31 -5.90 1.29
C SER A 150 5.92 -4.71 2.05
N GLY A 151 6.04 -4.84 3.37
CA GLY A 151 6.54 -3.80 4.26
C GLY A 151 5.51 -3.34 5.31
N ASP A 152 6.02 -2.69 6.35
CA ASP A 152 5.23 -2.22 7.48
C ASP A 152 4.14 -1.23 7.04
N PHE A 153 2.90 -1.60 7.30
CA PHE A 153 1.67 -0.86 7.03
C PHE A 153 1.55 -0.38 5.57
N CYS A 154 2.17 -1.11 4.63
CA CYS A 154 2.22 -0.70 3.23
C CYS A 154 0.82 -0.62 2.58
N ASN A 155 -0.16 -1.36 3.10
CA ASN A 155 -1.56 -1.30 2.65
C ASN A 155 -2.31 -0.03 3.11
N PHE A 156 -1.60 0.95 3.69
CA PHE A 156 -2.09 2.32 3.87
C PHE A 156 -2.47 2.99 2.54
N ALA A 157 -1.57 2.87 1.55
CA ALA A 157 -1.32 3.93 0.58
C ALA A 157 -2.58 4.44 -0.16
N LYS A 158 -2.81 5.75 -0.05
CA LYS A 158 -3.32 6.57 -1.14
C LYS A 158 -2.18 6.71 -2.15
N ARG A 159 -2.45 6.49 -3.42
CA ARG A 159 -1.46 6.64 -4.49
C ARG A 159 -1.13 8.12 -4.64
N GLU A 160 -0.12 8.60 -3.93
CA GLU A 160 0.71 9.68 -4.43
C GLU A 160 2.05 9.07 -4.81
N GLU A 161 2.31 9.06 -6.11
CA GLU A 161 3.66 8.86 -6.62
C GLU A 161 4.52 10.00 -6.08
N PHE A 162 5.11 9.83 -4.90
CA PHE A 162 6.28 10.62 -4.53
C PHE A 162 7.40 10.19 -5.47
N LYS A 163 7.44 10.81 -6.66
CA LYS A 163 8.62 10.83 -7.50
C LYS A 163 9.77 11.30 -6.62
N ASN A 164 10.91 10.62 -6.72
CA ASN A 164 12.17 10.86 -6.01
C ASN A 164 12.77 12.28 -6.29
N SER A 165 11.98 13.33 -6.07
CA SER A 165 12.33 14.73 -6.31
C SER A 165 13.44 15.17 -5.35
N VAL A 166 13.46 14.63 -4.13
CA VAL A 166 14.48 14.91 -3.12
C VAL A 166 15.85 14.37 -3.55
N VAL A 167 15.93 13.16 -4.10
CA VAL A 167 17.20 12.56 -4.56
C VAL A 167 17.74 13.31 -5.78
N ILE A 168 16.87 13.69 -6.71
CA ILE A 168 17.24 14.50 -7.88
C ILE A 168 17.73 15.89 -7.45
N TYR A 169 17.05 16.53 -6.50
CA TYR A 169 17.45 17.83 -5.97
C TYR A 169 18.85 17.80 -5.33
N PHE A 170 19.12 16.80 -4.47
CA PHE A 170 20.44 16.66 -3.86
C PHE A 170 21.54 16.32 -4.87
N ALA A 171 21.25 15.50 -5.88
CA ALA A 171 22.20 15.21 -6.95
C ALA A 171 22.54 16.47 -7.79
N ILE A 172 21.54 17.29 -8.13
CA ILE A 172 21.73 18.56 -8.85
C ILE A 172 22.57 19.54 -8.01
N MET A 173 22.25 19.70 -6.72
CA MET A 173 23.00 20.60 -5.84
C MET A 173 24.46 20.17 -5.68
N PHE A 174 24.73 18.86 -5.65
CA PHE A 174 26.08 18.34 -5.59
C PHE A 174 26.87 18.61 -6.89
N ILE A 175 26.24 18.40 -8.06
CA ILE A 175 26.85 18.71 -9.37
C ILE A 175 27.15 20.21 -9.50
N LEU A 176 26.19 21.08 -9.13
CA LEU A 176 26.39 22.53 -9.17
C LEU A 176 27.56 22.95 -8.27
N LYS A 177 27.68 22.36 -7.07
CA LYS A 177 28.80 22.64 -6.17
C LYS A 177 30.16 22.26 -6.79
N ILE A 178 30.24 21.17 -7.53
CA ILE A 178 31.49 20.75 -8.22
C ILE A 178 31.85 21.72 -9.35
N ILE A 179 30.85 22.22 -10.09
CA ILE A 179 31.06 23.12 -11.23
C ILE A 179 31.46 24.54 -10.79
N PHE A 180 30.88 25.07 -9.71
CA PHE A 180 31.09 26.46 -9.27
C PHE A 180 32.19 26.66 -8.22
N ILE A 181 32.76 25.59 -7.66
CA ILE A 181 33.87 25.65 -6.69
C ILE A 181 35.23 25.28 -7.33
N ASN A 182 35.23 24.77 -8.57
CA ASN A 182 36.42 24.77 -9.44
C ASN A 182 36.40 25.98 -10.38
#